data_AF-A0A485CKZ0-F1
#
_entry.id   AF-A0A485CKZ0-F1
#
_cell.length_a   1.000
_cell.length_b   1.000
_cell.length_c   1.000
_cell.angle_alpha   90.00
_cell.angle_beta   90.00
_cell.angle_gamma   90.00
#
_symmetry.space_group_name_H-M   'P 1'
#
loop_
_entity.id
_entity.type
_entity.pdbx_description
1 polymer ?
#
loop_
_entity_poly.entity_id
_entity_poly.type
_entity_poly.pdbx_seq_one_letter_code
_entity_poly.pdbx_strand_id
1 'polypeptide(L)'
;MDHWPDTVKTMQRNWIGRSEGVEISFNVNDYADKLTVYTTRPDTFMGCTYLAVAAGHPLAQQAAANNPELAAFIDECRNTKVAEADMATMEKKGIDTGFKAIHPLTGEAIPVWAANFVLMEYGTGAVMAVPGHDQRDYEFATKYGLNIKPVILAADGSEPDLSEQALTEKGTLFNSGEFDGLSYEAGFNAIADKLAEMGVGERKVNYRLRDWGVSRPALLGCTNPDGHTGRRHRAANARRSTAGYSAGRRGHGRHHQPN
;
A
#
# COMPACT_ATOMS: atom_id res chain seq x y z
N MET A 1 -24.53 -15.83 17.07
CA MET A 1 -24.70 -15.68 15.60
C MET A 1 -25.28 -16.96 14.99
N ASP A 2 -25.81 -17.86 15.81
CA ASP A 2 -25.94 -19.28 15.48
C ASP A 2 -27.24 -19.61 14.71
N HIS A 3 -28.16 -18.65 14.66
CA HIS A 3 -29.46 -18.77 13.99
C HIS A 3 -29.49 -18.23 12.55
N TRP A 4 -28.34 -17.83 12.00
CA TRP A 4 -28.25 -17.36 10.61
C TRP A 4 -27.85 -18.50 9.66
N PRO A 5 -28.31 -18.50 8.39
CA PRO A 5 -27.82 -19.44 7.40
C PRO A 5 -26.30 -19.27 7.18
N ASP A 6 -25.59 -20.38 7.02
CA ASP A 6 -24.13 -20.34 6.85
C ASP A 6 -23.69 -19.64 5.55
N THR A 7 -24.54 -19.66 4.52
CA THR A 7 -24.34 -18.89 3.29
C THR A 7 -24.25 -17.39 3.55
N VAL A 8 -25.15 -16.83 4.38
CA VAL A 8 -25.17 -15.40 4.70
C VAL A 8 -23.96 -15.04 5.57
N LYS A 9 -23.59 -15.88 6.54
CA LYS A 9 -22.37 -15.68 7.33
C LYS A 9 -21.13 -15.68 6.44
N THR A 10 -21.04 -16.59 5.48
CA THR A 10 -19.91 -16.67 4.55
C THR A 10 -19.86 -15.46 3.62
N MET A 11 -20.99 -15.02 3.08
CA MET A 11 -21.07 -13.78 2.31
C MET A 11 -20.59 -12.57 3.12
N GLN A 12 -21.04 -12.44 4.38
CA GLN A 12 -20.61 -11.36 5.26
C GLN A 12 -19.11 -11.45 5.61
N ARG A 13 -18.58 -12.64 5.89
CA ARG A 13 -17.13 -12.81 6.14
C ARG A 13 -16.31 -12.41 4.92
N ASN A 14 -16.72 -12.82 3.73
CA ASN A 14 -16.05 -12.45 2.48
C ASN A 14 -16.16 -10.95 2.19
N TRP A 15 -17.31 -10.34 2.54
CA TRP A 15 -17.55 -8.91 2.38
C TRP A 15 -16.75 -8.05 3.37
N ILE A 16 -16.73 -8.44 4.65
CA ILE A 16 -15.90 -7.79 5.68
C ILE A 16 -14.43 -7.95 5.32
N GLY A 17 -14.05 -9.15 4.86
CA GLY A 17 -12.74 -9.45 4.32
C GLY A 17 -11.61 -9.07 5.27
N ARG A 18 -11.69 -9.49 6.54
CA ARG A 18 -10.60 -9.30 7.50
C ARG A 18 -9.40 -10.13 7.07
N SER A 19 -8.26 -9.48 6.92
CA SER A 19 -6.99 -10.09 6.58
C SER A 19 -5.94 -9.68 7.60
N GLU A 20 -5.11 -10.63 8.01
CA GLU A 20 -3.91 -10.37 8.80
C GLU A 20 -2.71 -10.45 7.87
N GLY A 21 -1.85 -9.44 7.94
CA GLY A 21 -0.73 -9.31 7.04
C GLY A 21 0.37 -8.46 7.66
N VAL A 22 1.29 -8.02 6.81
CA VAL A 22 2.42 -7.18 7.18
C VAL A 22 2.44 -5.97 6.26
N GLU A 23 2.57 -4.79 6.85
CA GLU A 23 2.98 -3.60 6.11
C GLU A 23 4.50 -3.53 6.05
N ILE A 24 5.04 -3.30 4.86
CA ILE A 24 6.48 -3.33 4.60
C ILE A 24 6.86 -2.02 3.91
N SER A 25 7.88 -1.34 4.43
CA SER A 25 8.36 -0.07 3.93
C SER A 25 9.65 -0.25 3.13
N PHE A 26 9.60 0.17 1.88
CA PHE A 26 10.73 0.18 0.96
C PHE A 26 11.33 1.57 0.86
N ASN A 27 12.66 1.64 0.87
CA ASN A 27 13.38 2.85 0.46
C ASN A 27 13.43 2.87 -1.06
N VAL A 28 13.25 4.03 -1.67
CA VAL A 28 13.28 4.21 -3.12
C VAL A 28 14.42 5.17 -3.46
N ASN A 29 15.25 4.79 -4.42
CA ASN A 29 16.35 5.64 -4.86
C ASN A 29 15.80 6.95 -5.44
N ASP A 30 16.43 8.07 -5.13
CA ASP A 30 16.05 9.42 -5.60
C ASP A 30 14.62 9.84 -5.22
N TYR A 31 14.06 9.24 -4.17
CA TYR A 31 12.74 9.57 -3.62
C TYR A 31 12.86 9.76 -2.10
N ALA A 32 12.32 10.87 -1.59
CA ALA A 32 12.53 11.28 -0.20
C ALA A 32 11.67 10.47 0.79
N ASP A 33 10.48 10.05 0.37
CA ASP A 33 9.56 9.30 1.21
C ASP A 33 9.77 7.79 1.07
N LYS A 34 9.19 7.01 1.98
CA LYS A 34 9.17 5.55 1.86
C LYS A 34 7.95 5.09 1.08
N LEU A 35 8.11 3.99 0.34
CA LEU A 35 6.99 3.31 -0.31
C LEU A 35 6.54 2.15 0.59
N THR A 36 5.38 2.27 1.20
CA THR A 36 4.83 1.21 2.05
C THR A 36 3.86 0.35 1.23
N VAL A 37 3.95 -0.97 1.39
CA VAL A 37 3.04 -1.95 0.77
C VAL A 37 2.41 -2.81 1.86
N TYR A 38 1.27 -3.42 1.56
CA TYR A 38 0.61 -4.39 2.43
C TYR A 38 0.53 -5.76 1.75
N THR A 39 0.87 -6.82 2.49
CA THR A 39 0.77 -8.20 2.01
C THR A 39 0.19 -9.13 3.06
N THR A 40 -0.63 -10.08 2.63
CA THR A 40 -1.09 -11.23 3.43
C THR A 40 -0.22 -12.47 3.23
N ARG A 41 0.78 -12.37 2.34
CA ARG A 41 1.76 -13.41 2.01
C ARG A 41 3.18 -12.91 2.23
N PRO A 42 3.58 -12.54 3.48
CA PRO A 42 4.97 -12.22 3.76
C PRO A 42 5.90 -13.43 3.62
N ASP A 43 5.36 -14.66 3.64
CA ASP A 43 6.10 -15.90 3.35
C ASP A 43 6.78 -15.88 1.97
N THR A 44 6.18 -15.20 0.99
CA THR A 44 6.71 -15.14 -0.39
C THR A 44 7.59 -13.91 -0.63
N PHE A 45 7.93 -13.15 0.41
CA PHE A 45 8.59 -11.85 0.28
C PHE A 45 9.90 -11.89 -0.50
N MET A 46 10.69 -12.96 -0.33
CA MET A 46 11.96 -13.16 -1.03
C MET A 46 11.82 -13.38 -2.56
N GLY A 47 10.59 -13.61 -3.02
CA GLY A 47 10.22 -13.70 -4.43
C GLY A 47 9.73 -12.37 -5.02
N CYS A 48 9.78 -11.28 -4.25
CA CYS A 48 9.38 -9.96 -4.72
C CYS A 48 10.39 -9.43 -5.75
N THR A 49 9.99 -9.36 -7.02
CA THR A 49 10.86 -8.93 -8.12
C THR A 49 10.57 -7.52 -8.64
N TYR A 50 9.40 -6.96 -8.33
CA TYR A 50 9.06 -5.57 -8.63
C TYR A 50 7.98 -5.06 -7.67
N LEU A 51 7.78 -3.73 -7.64
CA LEU A 51 6.67 -3.10 -6.92
C LEU A 51 5.70 -2.50 -7.92
N ALA A 52 4.41 -2.60 -7.64
CA ALA A 52 3.37 -1.96 -8.43
C ALA A 52 2.63 -0.91 -7.59
N VAL A 53 2.57 0.31 -8.10
CA VAL A 53 1.85 1.43 -7.50
C VAL A 53 0.63 1.79 -8.33
N ALA A 54 -0.42 2.26 -7.68
CA ALA A 54 -1.58 2.77 -8.38
C ALA A 54 -1.21 4.04 -9.17
N ALA A 55 -1.89 4.27 -10.29
CA ALA A 55 -1.67 5.46 -11.13
C ALA A 55 -1.82 6.79 -10.37
N GLY A 56 -2.67 6.82 -9.34
CA GLY A 56 -2.87 8.01 -8.49
C GLY A 56 -1.81 8.23 -7.41
N HIS A 57 -0.85 7.33 -7.24
CA HIS A 57 0.11 7.36 -6.12
C HIS A 57 1.08 8.55 -6.24
N PRO A 58 1.46 9.23 -5.14
CA PRO A 58 2.39 10.37 -5.19
C PRO A 58 3.69 10.10 -5.95
N LEU A 59 4.29 8.92 -5.75
CA LEU A 59 5.48 8.47 -6.50
C LEU A 59 5.24 8.43 -8.02
N ALA A 60 4.09 7.89 -8.46
CA ALA A 60 3.74 7.85 -9.88
C ALA A 60 3.54 9.25 -10.45
N GLN A 61 2.94 10.17 -9.68
CA GLN A 61 2.78 11.57 -10.08
C GLN A 61 4.12 12.30 -10.20
N GLN A 62 5.06 12.03 -9.30
CA GLN A 62 6.41 12.58 -9.37
C GLN A 62 7.16 12.05 -10.60
N ALA A 63 7.07 10.75 -10.88
CA ALA A 63 7.67 10.16 -12.07
C ALA A 63 7.07 10.74 -13.37
N ALA A 64 5.76 10.99 -13.39
CA ALA A 64 5.05 11.53 -14.55
C ALA A 64 5.50 12.94 -14.93
N ALA A 65 6.06 13.71 -14.00
CA ALA A 65 6.56 15.05 -14.29
C ALA A 65 7.63 15.08 -15.40
N ASN A 66 8.42 14.00 -15.52
CA ASN A 66 9.49 13.86 -16.51
C ASN A 66 9.22 12.75 -17.54
N ASN A 67 8.05 12.11 -17.49
CA ASN A 67 7.68 11.01 -18.39
C ASN A 67 6.28 11.25 -18.99
N PRO A 68 6.19 11.75 -20.25
CA PRO A 68 4.92 12.02 -20.91
C PRO A 68 4.03 10.79 -21.09
N GLU A 69 4.63 9.60 -21.28
CA GLU A 69 3.90 8.34 -21.43
C GLU A 69 3.19 7.97 -20.13
N LEU A 70 3.91 8.10 -19.01
CA LEU A 70 3.35 7.86 -17.68
C LEU A 70 2.25 8.89 -17.34
N ALA A 71 2.43 10.16 -17.69
CA ALA A 71 1.41 11.18 -17.49
C ALA A 71 0.11 10.83 -18.25
N ALA A 72 0.22 10.43 -19.52
CA ALA A 72 -0.92 10.01 -20.33
C ALA A 72 -1.63 8.77 -19.73
N PHE A 73 -0.86 7.80 -19.25
CA PHE A 73 -1.40 6.61 -18.58
C PHE A 73 -2.14 6.92 -17.29
N ILE A 74 -1.63 7.86 -16.48
CA ILE A 74 -2.31 8.30 -15.25
C ILE A 74 -3.66 8.93 -15.60
N ASP A 75 -3.73 9.75 -16.65
CA ASP A 75 -4.97 10.38 -17.10
C ASP A 75 -5.94 9.36 -17.74
N GLU A 76 -5.45 8.35 -18.46
CA GLU A 76 -6.26 7.20 -18.92
C GLU A 76 -6.90 6.47 -17.72
N CYS A 77 -6.09 6.17 -16.68
CA CYS A 77 -6.58 5.47 -15.50
C CYS A 77 -7.61 6.28 -14.71
N ARG A 78 -7.48 7.61 -14.64
CA ARG A 78 -8.45 8.49 -13.97
C ARG A 78 -9.81 8.52 -14.65
N ASN A 79 -9.83 8.44 -15.98
CA ASN A 79 -11.07 8.49 -16.76
C ASN A 79 -11.77 7.13 -16.85
N THR A 80 -11.06 6.05 -16.54
CA THR A 80 -11.62 4.71 -16.56
C THR A 80 -12.25 4.39 -15.20
N LYS A 81 -13.55 4.65 -15.06
CA LYS A 81 -14.32 4.23 -13.88
C LYS A 81 -14.71 2.77 -14.03
N VAL A 82 -13.96 1.89 -13.40
CA VAL A 82 -14.15 0.44 -13.50
C VAL A 82 -14.62 -0.10 -12.15
N ALA A 83 -15.68 -0.90 -12.15
CA ALA A 83 -16.05 -1.65 -10.96
C ALA A 83 -14.98 -2.72 -10.69
N GLU A 84 -14.69 -3.07 -9.43
CA GLU A 84 -13.64 -4.07 -9.10
C GLU A 84 -13.78 -5.38 -9.88
N ALA A 85 -15.01 -5.81 -10.18
CA ALA A 85 -15.30 -7.02 -10.94
C ALA A 85 -14.81 -6.95 -12.39
N ASP A 86 -14.90 -5.77 -13.02
CA ASP A 86 -14.46 -5.56 -14.40
C ASP A 86 -12.93 -5.39 -14.48
N MET A 87 -12.27 -5.00 -13.38
CA MET A 87 -10.80 -4.89 -13.33
C MET A 87 -10.10 -6.24 -13.44
N ALA A 88 -10.74 -7.32 -12.99
CA ALA A 88 -10.16 -8.67 -13.04
C ALA A 88 -10.06 -9.22 -14.47
N THR A 89 -10.94 -8.78 -15.38
CA THR A 89 -10.99 -9.20 -16.79
C THR A 89 -10.32 -8.20 -17.72
N MET A 90 -10.02 -6.99 -17.24
CA MET A 90 -9.32 -5.98 -18.00
C MET A 90 -7.89 -6.40 -18.34
N GLU A 91 -7.45 -5.93 -19.49
CA GLU A 91 -6.05 -6.03 -19.87
C GLU A 91 -5.17 -5.31 -18.84
N LYS A 92 -4.24 -6.05 -18.24
CA LYS A 92 -3.26 -5.50 -17.31
C LYS A 92 -2.30 -4.61 -18.08
N LYS A 93 -2.33 -3.31 -17.77
CA LYS A 93 -1.47 -2.30 -18.36
C LYS A 93 -0.64 -1.66 -17.25
N GLY A 94 0.61 -1.37 -17.57
CA GLY A 94 1.48 -0.58 -16.71
C GLY A 94 2.67 0.01 -17.44
N ILE A 95 3.31 0.96 -16.78
CA ILE A 95 4.45 1.73 -17.27
C ILE A 95 5.53 1.75 -16.19
N ASP A 96 6.79 1.57 -16.59
CA ASP A 96 7.95 1.69 -15.68
C ASP A 96 8.06 3.15 -15.22
N THR A 97 8.08 3.36 -13.91
CA THR A 97 8.22 4.72 -13.34
C THR A 97 9.65 5.24 -13.43
N GLY A 98 10.62 4.38 -13.73
CA GLY A 98 12.05 4.67 -13.68
C GLY A 98 12.65 4.57 -12.29
N PHE A 99 11.83 4.64 -11.23
CA PHE A 99 12.27 4.47 -9.86
C PHE A 99 12.62 3.03 -9.54
N LYS A 100 13.63 2.85 -8.69
CA LYS A 100 14.04 1.55 -8.15
C LYS A 100 13.91 1.57 -6.62
N ALA A 101 13.20 0.59 -6.08
CA ALA A 101 13.10 0.37 -4.65
C ALA A 101 14.18 -0.61 -4.20
N ILE A 102 14.67 -0.45 -2.98
CA ILE A 102 15.65 -1.37 -2.38
C ILE A 102 14.90 -2.41 -1.57
N HIS A 103 15.04 -3.67 -1.95
CA HIS A 103 14.46 -4.78 -1.22
C HIS A 103 15.16 -4.91 0.15
N PRO A 104 14.43 -4.84 1.28
CA PRO A 104 15.06 -4.68 2.60
C PRO A 104 15.87 -5.89 3.06
N LEU A 105 15.50 -7.11 2.65
CA LEU A 105 16.26 -8.33 3.03
C LEU A 105 17.41 -8.67 2.06
N THR A 106 17.19 -8.64 0.74
CA THR A 106 18.23 -8.96 -0.25
C THR A 106 19.16 -7.79 -0.57
N GLY A 107 18.73 -6.55 -0.34
CA GLY A 107 19.45 -5.34 -0.76
C GLY A 107 19.39 -5.06 -2.26
N GLU A 108 18.69 -5.89 -3.03
CA GLU A 108 18.59 -5.75 -4.49
C GLU A 108 17.68 -4.58 -4.88
N ALA A 109 18.01 -3.93 -6.00
CA ALA A 109 17.20 -2.87 -6.57
C ALA A 109 16.10 -3.47 -7.46
N ILE A 110 14.84 -3.32 -7.06
CA ILE A 110 13.67 -3.81 -7.78
C ILE A 110 12.93 -2.65 -8.46
N PRO A 111 12.47 -2.80 -9.72
CA PRO A 111 11.77 -1.74 -10.44
C PRO A 111 10.40 -1.43 -9.83
N VAL A 112 10.00 -0.16 -9.91
CA VAL A 112 8.67 0.32 -9.51
C VAL A 112 7.86 0.63 -10.76
N TRP A 113 6.69 0.00 -10.90
CA TRP A 113 5.77 0.15 -12.03
C TRP A 113 4.48 0.83 -11.60
N ALA A 114 3.95 1.71 -12.44
CA ALA A 114 2.58 2.18 -12.30
C ALA A 114 1.65 1.21 -13.03
N ALA A 115 0.64 0.67 -12.35
CA ALA A 115 -0.26 -0.34 -12.91
C ALA A 115 -1.73 0.01 -12.70
N ASN A 116 -2.58 -0.40 -13.65
CA ASN A 116 -4.02 -0.10 -13.62
C ASN A 116 -4.81 -0.97 -12.64
N PHE A 117 -4.30 -2.14 -12.27
CA PHE A 117 -4.98 -3.07 -11.36
C PHE A 117 -4.72 -2.79 -9.87
N VAL A 118 -3.84 -1.84 -9.56
CA VAL A 118 -3.54 -1.40 -8.19
C VAL A 118 -4.45 -0.23 -7.83
N LEU A 119 -5.19 -0.36 -6.73
CA LEU A 119 -6.17 0.63 -6.28
C LEU A 119 -5.60 1.50 -5.17
N MET A 120 -5.68 2.83 -5.33
CA MET A 120 -5.27 3.79 -4.30
C MET A 120 -6.06 3.64 -2.99
N GLU A 121 -7.33 3.27 -3.07
CA GLU A 121 -8.23 3.16 -1.93
C GLU A 121 -8.03 1.86 -1.12
N TYR A 122 -7.22 0.93 -1.63
CA TYR A 122 -6.99 -0.36 -0.98
C TYR A 122 -5.57 -0.43 -0.42
N GLY A 123 -5.46 -0.56 0.91
CA GLY A 123 -4.19 -0.55 1.61
C GLY A 123 -3.48 0.79 1.48
N THR A 124 -2.24 0.77 1.02
CA THR A 124 -1.37 1.95 0.87
C THR A 124 -1.32 2.50 -0.57
N GLY A 125 -2.11 1.92 -1.49
CA GLY A 125 -2.02 2.25 -2.92
C GLY A 125 -0.78 1.69 -3.62
N ALA A 126 -0.08 0.76 -2.98
CA ALA A 126 1.08 0.07 -3.51
C ALA A 126 1.09 -1.40 -3.05
N VAL A 127 1.55 -2.29 -3.92
CA VAL A 127 1.68 -3.72 -3.66
C VAL A 127 3.06 -4.20 -4.06
N MET A 128 3.60 -5.15 -3.29
CA MET A 128 4.74 -5.93 -3.73
C MET A 128 4.26 -6.99 -4.71
N ALA A 129 4.98 -7.16 -5.81
CA ALA A 129 4.62 -8.15 -6.79
C ALA A 129 5.48 -9.39 -6.65
N VAL A 130 4.84 -10.55 -6.52
CA VAL A 130 5.50 -11.84 -6.40
C VAL A 130 5.01 -12.78 -7.50
N PRO A 131 5.54 -12.66 -8.73
CA PRO A 131 5.03 -13.37 -9.90
C PRO A 131 4.99 -14.88 -9.77
N GLY A 132 5.89 -15.48 -8.98
CA GLY A 132 5.86 -16.93 -8.78
C GLY A 132 4.65 -17.43 -8.00
N HIS A 133 3.97 -16.56 -7.24
CA HIS A 133 2.95 -16.97 -6.26
C HIS A 133 1.67 -16.12 -6.26
N ASP A 134 1.57 -15.09 -7.10
CA ASP A 134 0.33 -14.35 -7.40
C ASP A 134 0.07 -14.35 -8.90
N GLN A 135 -1.08 -14.88 -9.31
CA GLN A 135 -1.45 -15.02 -10.72
C GLN A 135 -1.58 -13.66 -11.43
N ARG A 136 -1.97 -12.60 -10.72
CA ARG A 136 -2.08 -11.26 -11.31
C ARG A 136 -0.71 -10.69 -11.61
N ASP A 137 0.22 -10.88 -10.68
CA ASP A 137 1.60 -10.44 -10.82
C ASP A 137 2.35 -11.26 -11.87
N TYR A 138 2.03 -12.56 -12.00
CA TYR A 138 2.54 -13.44 -13.04
C TYR A 138 2.18 -12.96 -14.43
N GLU A 139 0.89 -12.74 -14.69
CA GLU A 139 0.44 -12.28 -16.01
C GLU A 139 1.05 -10.93 -16.40
N PHE A 140 1.22 -10.03 -15.43
CA PHE A 140 1.91 -8.76 -15.66
C PHE A 140 3.40 -8.97 -15.93
N ALA A 141 4.08 -9.79 -15.13
CA ALA A 141 5.50 -10.07 -15.31
C ALA A 141 5.79 -10.74 -16.66
N THR A 142 5.00 -11.73 -17.05
CA THR A 142 5.11 -12.42 -18.34
C THR A 142 4.88 -11.46 -19.51
N LYS A 143 3.88 -10.57 -19.41
CA LYS A 143 3.59 -9.59 -20.45
C LYS A 143 4.72 -8.56 -20.64
N TYR A 144 5.34 -8.12 -19.55
CA TYR A 144 6.36 -7.07 -19.55
C TYR A 144 7.81 -7.60 -19.47
N GLY A 145 8.01 -8.91 -19.49
CA GLY A 145 9.34 -9.53 -19.41
C GLY A 145 10.06 -9.28 -18.08
N LEU A 146 9.31 -9.19 -16.98
CA LEU A 146 9.87 -9.00 -15.63
C LEU A 146 10.34 -10.34 -15.05
N ASN A 147 11.26 -10.27 -14.08
CA ASN A 147 11.81 -11.46 -13.44
C ASN A 147 10.72 -12.22 -12.67
N ILE A 148 10.70 -13.54 -12.82
CA ILE A 148 9.79 -14.45 -12.11
C ILE A 148 10.66 -15.36 -11.25
N LYS A 149 10.55 -15.23 -9.92
CA LYS A 149 11.37 -15.96 -8.96
C LYS A 149 10.49 -16.90 -8.12
N PRO A 150 10.67 -18.23 -8.21
CA PRO A 150 9.98 -19.17 -7.33
C PRO A 150 10.64 -19.18 -5.94
N VAL A 151 9.81 -19.16 -4.89
CA VAL A 151 10.24 -19.20 -3.48
C VAL A 151 9.42 -20.13 -2.59
N ILE A 152 8.41 -20.80 -3.13
CA ILE A 152 7.62 -21.83 -2.43
C ILE A 152 7.66 -23.13 -3.22
N LEU A 153 8.01 -24.24 -2.55
CA LEU A 153 8.03 -25.57 -3.14
C LEU A 153 6.61 -26.05 -3.44
N ALA A 154 6.49 -26.92 -4.45
CA ALA A 154 5.25 -27.63 -4.74
C ALA A 154 4.88 -28.59 -3.60
N ALA A 155 3.65 -29.11 -3.61
CA ALA A 155 3.12 -29.97 -2.56
C ALA A 155 3.93 -31.27 -2.34
N ASP A 156 4.65 -31.74 -3.36
CA ASP A 156 5.54 -32.91 -3.31
C ASP A 156 6.98 -32.57 -2.87
N GLY A 157 7.26 -31.30 -2.58
CA GLY A 157 8.58 -30.81 -2.20
C GLY A 157 9.53 -30.52 -3.36
N SER A 158 9.06 -30.62 -4.61
CA SER A 158 9.85 -30.26 -5.79
C SER A 158 9.80 -28.75 -6.09
N GLU A 159 10.73 -28.28 -6.92
CA GLU A 159 10.67 -26.92 -7.45
C GLU A 159 9.44 -26.77 -8.38
N PRO A 160 8.62 -25.73 -8.20
CA PRO A 160 7.42 -25.57 -9.01
C PRO A 160 7.75 -25.20 -10.46
N ASP A 161 6.99 -25.79 -11.38
CA ASP A 161 6.98 -25.33 -12.76
C ASP A 161 6.09 -24.08 -12.88
N LEU A 162 6.74 -22.94 -13.14
CA LEU A 162 6.09 -21.64 -13.35
C LEU A 162 6.04 -21.24 -14.83
N SER A 163 6.15 -22.18 -15.76
CA SER A 163 6.08 -21.89 -17.20
C SER A 163 4.67 -21.49 -17.67
N GLU A 164 3.63 -22.01 -17.02
CA GLU A 164 2.24 -21.75 -17.41
C GLU A 164 1.52 -20.76 -16.47
N GLN A 165 1.70 -20.89 -15.16
CA GLN A 165 0.95 -20.14 -14.15
C GLN A 165 1.68 -19.99 -12.81
N ALA A 166 1.19 -19.11 -11.94
CA ALA A 166 1.72 -18.94 -10.59
C ALA A 166 1.30 -20.08 -9.65
N LEU A 167 2.20 -20.50 -8.76
CA LEU A 167 1.86 -21.41 -7.66
C LEU A 167 1.24 -20.61 -6.50
N THR A 168 -0.09 -20.59 -6.43
CA THR A 168 -0.82 -19.86 -5.38
C THR A 168 -0.90 -20.59 -4.04
N GLU A 169 -0.66 -21.91 -4.05
CA GLU A 169 -0.72 -22.76 -2.86
C GLU A 169 0.33 -22.37 -1.82
N LYS A 170 0.06 -22.71 -0.56
CA LYS A 170 0.98 -22.49 0.55
C LYS A 170 1.83 -23.73 0.73
N GLY A 171 3.14 -23.55 0.84
CA GLY A 171 4.09 -24.66 0.93
C GLY A 171 5.32 -24.31 1.76
N THR A 172 6.36 -25.10 1.58
CA THR A 172 7.66 -24.90 2.24
C THR A 172 8.46 -23.85 1.48
N LEU A 173 9.12 -22.96 2.21
CA LEU A 173 9.94 -21.90 1.62
C LEU A 173 11.26 -22.48 1.08
N PHE A 174 11.67 -22.00 -0.09
CA PHE A 174 12.99 -22.23 -0.68
C PHE A 174 13.47 -20.95 -1.40
N ASN A 175 14.75 -20.87 -1.80
CA ASN A 175 15.33 -19.67 -2.43
C ASN A 175 15.10 -18.36 -1.64
N SER A 176 14.97 -18.50 -0.32
CA SER A 176 14.59 -17.49 0.65
C SER A 176 15.68 -17.25 1.71
N GLY A 177 16.86 -17.86 1.58
CA GLY A 177 18.03 -17.56 2.41
C GLY A 177 17.88 -18.12 3.82
N GLU A 178 17.85 -17.26 4.85
CA GLU A 178 17.73 -17.70 6.25
C GLU A 178 16.38 -18.36 6.59
N PHE A 179 15.39 -18.27 5.69
CA PHE A 179 14.04 -18.82 5.86
C PHE A 179 13.82 -20.14 5.11
N ASP A 180 14.85 -20.68 4.45
CA ASP A 180 14.74 -21.92 3.68
C ASP A 180 14.36 -23.12 4.57
N GLY A 181 13.43 -23.94 4.08
CA GLY A 181 12.93 -25.13 4.78
C GLY A 181 11.83 -24.88 5.81
N LEU A 182 11.45 -23.61 6.05
CA LEU A 182 10.33 -23.28 6.93
C LEU A 182 8.98 -23.59 6.27
N SER A 183 7.99 -23.99 7.08
CA SER A 183 6.60 -24.08 6.65
C SER A 183 5.98 -22.69 6.48
N TYR A 184 4.83 -22.60 5.81
CA TYR A 184 4.10 -21.33 5.64
C TYR A 184 3.94 -20.53 6.95
N GLU A 185 3.46 -21.17 8.03
CA GLU A 185 3.21 -20.47 9.30
C GLU A 185 4.51 -20.01 9.97
N ALA A 186 5.54 -20.85 9.94
CA ALA A 186 6.85 -20.50 10.51
C ALA A 186 7.53 -19.41 9.68
N GLY A 187 7.49 -19.49 8.35
CA GLY A 187 8.04 -18.51 7.42
C GLY A 187 7.32 -17.18 7.50
N PHE A 188 5.99 -17.18 7.59
CA PHE A 188 5.19 -15.96 7.81
C PHE A 188 5.68 -15.24 9.07
N ASN A 189 5.78 -15.96 10.19
CA ASN A 189 6.16 -15.36 11.47
C ASN A 189 7.62 -14.90 11.46
N ALA A 190 8.54 -15.73 10.97
CA ALA A 190 9.96 -15.41 10.91
C ALA A 190 10.24 -14.17 10.06
N ILE A 191 9.62 -14.04 8.88
CA ILE A 191 9.80 -12.87 8.02
C ILE A 191 9.14 -11.64 8.64
N ALA A 192 7.94 -11.77 9.21
CA ALA A 192 7.26 -10.66 9.87
C ALA A 192 8.10 -10.11 11.05
N ASP A 193 8.66 -11.00 11.87
CA ASP A 193 9.46 -10.64 13.03
C ASP A 193 10.79 -10.01 12.60
N LYS A 194 11.45 -10.56 11.57
CA LYS A 194 12.67 -9.97 11.00
C LYS A 194 12.44 -8.55 10.47
N LEU A 195 11.35 -8.33 9.74
CA LEU A 195 11.01 -7.00 9.21
C LEU A 195 10.69 -6.01 10.33
N ALA A 196 10.07 -6.48 11.41
CA ALA A 196 9.81 -5.67 12.61
C ALA A 196 11.09 -5.31 13.37
N GLU A 197 12.00 -6.27 13.56
CA GLU A 197 13.31 -6.05 14.18
C GLU A 197 14.15 -5.01 13.41
N MET A 198 14.07 -5.05 12.08
CA MET A 198 14.74 -4.08 11.21
C MET A 198 14.04 -2.70 11.17
N GLY A 199 12.86 -2.56 11.77
CA GLY A 199 12.06 -1.32 11.75
C GLY A 199 11.54 -0.95 10.37
N VAL A 200 11.42 -1.93 9.47
CA VAL A 200 10.94 -1.75 8.08
C VAL A 200 9.61 -2.43 7.82
N GLY A 201 9.02 -3.11 8.80
CA GLY A 201 7.65 -3.61 8.69
C GLY A 201 6.95 -3.80 10.01
N GLU A 202 5.62 -3.89 9.96
CA GLU A 202 4.78 -4.15 11.13
C GLU A 202 3.60 -5.05 10.77
N ARG A 203 3.17 -5.91 11.70
CA ARG A 203 1.98 -6.73 11.53
C ARG A 203 0.76 -5.83 11.58
N LYS A 204 -0.11 -5.95 10.57
CA LYS A 204 -1.32 -5.15 10.47
C LYS A 204 -2.52 -5.98 10.07
N VAL A 205 -3.67 -5.62 10.62
CA VAL A 205 -4.95 -6.20 10.24
C VAL A 205 -5.63 -5.21 9.31
N ASN A 206 -6.01 -5.68 8.12
CA ASN A 206 -6.71 -4.86 7.13
C ASN A 206 -8.08 -5.47 6.80
N TYR A 207 -9.02 -4.61 6.39
CA TYR A 207 -10.39 -5.00 6.07
C TYR A 207 -10.68 -4.63 4.61
N ARG A 208 -11.34 -5.53 3.88
CA ARG A 208 -11.87 -5.22 2.54
C ARG A 208 -13.04 -4.24 2.60
N LEU A 209 -13.77 -4.25 3.71
CA LEU A 209 -14.89 -3.34 3.94
C LEU A 209 -14.44 -1.88 3.85
N ARG A 210 -15.11 -1.12 2.98
CA ARG A 210 -14.93 0.34 2.86
C ARG A 210 -15.97 1.07 3.71
N ASP A 211 -15.67 2.33 4.00
CA ASP A 211 -16.63 3.23 4.63
C ASP A 211 -17.89 3.34 3.78
N TRP A 212 -19.03 3.41 4.46
CA TRP A 212 -20.32 3.51 3.79
C TRP A 212 -20.54 4.92 3.25
N GLY A 213 -20.33 5.08 1.94
CA GLY A 213 -20.69 6.29 1.19
C GLY A 213 -22.20 6.47 1.10
N VAL A 214 -22.82 7.07 2.13
CA VAL A 214 -24.27 7.32 2.21
C VAL A 214 -24.72 8.55 1.41
N SER A 215 -23.79 9.45 1.08
CA SER A 215 -24.08 10.68 0.36
C SER A 215 -24.41 10.42 -1.10
N ARG A 216 -25.60 10.84 -1.54
CA ARG A 216 -26.03 10.75 -2.94
C ARG A 216 -26.54 12.09 -3.47
N PRO A 217 -26.08 12.53 -4.65
CA PRO A 217 -26.68 13.65 -5.35
C PRO A 217 -27.99 13.18 -6.00
N ALA A 218 -29.04 13.05 -5.20
CA ALA A 218 -30.36 12.63 -5.66
C ALA A 218 -31.42 13.65 -5.21
N LEU A 219 -32.25 14.10 -6.15
CA LEU A 219 -33.37 15.00 -5.86
C LEU A 219 -34.43 14.32 -4.96
N LEU A 220 -34.61 13.01 -5.12
CA LEU A 220 -35.48 12.16 -4.30
C LEU A 220 -34.61 11.32 -3.36
N GLY A 221 -34.25 11.91 -2.22
CA GLY A 221 -33.50 11.28 -1.14
C GLY A 221 -33.78 11.97 0.18
N CYS A 222 -33.43 11.33 1.30
CA CYS A 222 -33.42 12.01 2.59
C CYS A 222 -32.33 13.09 2.56
N THR A 223 -32.66 14.30 2.98
CA THR A 223 -31.68 15.39 3.08
C THR A 223 -30.65 15.05 4.16
N ASN A 224 -29.37 15.10 3.83
CA ASN A 224 -28.31 14.97 4.84
C ASN A 224 -28.48 16.12 5.86
N PRO A 225 -28.47 15.84 7.17
CA PRO A 225 -28.71 16.85 8.20
C PRO A 225 -27.54 17.83 8.40
N ASP A 226 -26.46 17.68 7.63
CA ASP A 226 -25.27 18.52 7.71
C ASP A 226 -25.57 19.95 7.19
N GLY A 227 -25.99 20.81 8.11
CA GLY A 227 -26.19 22.23 7.86
C GLY A 227 -24.87 22.94 7.59
N HIS A 228 -24.58 23.26 6.34
CA HIS A 228 -23.44 24.11 5.99
C HIS A 228 -23.75 25.57 6.35
N THR A 229 -23.44 25.97 7.59
CA THR A 229 -23.39 27.39 7.97
C THR A 229 -22.06 27.96 7.49
N GLY A 230 -22.11 28.91 6.57
CA GLY A 230 -20.95 29.53 5.90
C GLY A 230 -20.04 30.35 6.82
N ARG A 231 -19.41 29.74 7.83
CA ARG A 231 -18.21 30.28 8.48
C ARG A 231 -17.00 29.64 7.85
N ARG A 232 -16.33 30.40 6.98
CA ARG A 232 -14.98 30.09 6.51
C ARG A 232 -14.05 29.97 7.73
N HIS A 233 -13.76 28.76 8.20
CA HIS A 233 -12.63 28.54 9.08
C HIS A 233 -11.35 28.70 8.27
N ARG A 234 -10.80 29.92 8.27
CA ARG A 234 -9.38 30.10 8.00
C ARG A 234 -8.63 29.37 9.11
N ALA A 235 -7.88 28.34 8.73
CA ALA A 235 -6.91 27.70 9.60
C ALA A 235 -5.90 28.75 10.05
N ALA A 236 -5.93 29.13 11.34
CA ALA A 236 -4.88 29.89 11.98
C ALA A 236 -3.97 28.89 12.70
N ASN A 237 -2.95 28.43 11.99
CA ASN A 237 -1.83 27.72 12.57
C ASN A 237 -0.85 28.78 13.10
N ALA A 238 -0.91 29.12 14.39
CA ALA A 238 0.13 29.91 15.05
C ALA A 238 0.13 29.72 16.58
N ARG A 239 1.10 28.93 17.03
CA ARG A 239 1.90 29.08 18.26
C ARG A 239 1.15 28.97 19.60
N ARG A 240 1.26 27.77 20.20
CA ARG A 240 1.34 27.63 21.66
C ARG A 240 2.62 28.30 22.15
N SER A 241 2.51 29.36 22.95
CA SER A 241 3.52 29.66 23.97
C SER A 241 2.82 29.82 25.32
N THR A 242 3.31 29.06 26.27
CA THR A 242 2.91 28.96 27.66
C THR A 242 2.83 30.31 28.38
N ALA A 243 1.81 30.44 29.23
CA ALA A 243 1.67 31.49 30.23
C ALA A 243 2.81 31.41 31.27
N GLY A 244 3.33 32.57 31.66
CA GLY A 244 4.29 32.76 32.75
C GLY A 244 4.04 34.10 33.42
N TYR A 245 3.32 34.03 34.53
CA TYR A 245 2.95 35.10 35.46
C TYR A 245 4.18 35.87 36.00
N SER A 246 4.15 37.20 36.07
CA SER A 246 4.60 37.94 37.27
C SER A 246 4.27 39.44 37.16
N ALA A 247 3.47 39.89 38.12
CA ALA A 247 3.30 41.30 38.47
C ALA A 247 4.48 41.73 39.36
N GLY A 248 5.05 42.92 39.13
CA GLY A 248 6.20 43.39 39.91
C GLY A 248 6.69 44.80 39.58
N ARG A 249 5.94 45.79 40.06
CA ARG A 249 6.33 47.16 40.46
C ARG A 249 7.81 47.62 40.31
N ARG A 250 7.93 48.89 39.84
CA ARG A 250 8.90 49.98 40.14
C ARG A 250 9.91 50.34 39.04
N GLY A 251 9.98 51.64 38.74
CA GLY A 251 11.20 52.31 38.28
C GLY A 251 11.07 53.20 37.04
N HIS A 252 10.38 54.33 37.13
CA HIS A 252 10.54 55.41 36.15
C HIS A 252 11.94 56.03 36.29
N GLY A 253 12.87 55.68 35.40
CA GLY A 253 14.07 56.46 35.13
C GLY A 253 13.83 57.31 33.89
N ARG A 254 13.62 58.62 34.06
CA ARG A 254 13.79 59.60 32.97
C ARG A 254 15.13 60.30 33.17
N HIS A 255 16.02 60.11 32.21
CA HIS A 255 17.10 61.04 31.91
C HIS A 255 16.53 62.41 31.54
N HIS A 256 17.03 63.46 32.18
CA HIS A 256 17.60 64.66 31.53
C HIS A 256 17.71 65.81 32.52
N GLN A 257 18.91 66.37 32.66
CA GLN A 257 19.11 67.81 32.47
C GLN A 257 20.59 68.10 32.10
N PRO A 258 20.88 69.21 31.40
CA PRO A 258 22.16 69.51 30.76
C PRO A 258 23.05 70.46 31.58
N ASN A 259 24.29 70.60 31.10
CA ASN A 259 25.43 71.42 31.57
C ASN A 259 26.25 70.85 32.72
#